data_AF-A0A9P0KJL3-F1
#
_entry.id   AF-A0A9P0KJL3-F1
#
_cell.length_a   1.000
_cell.length_b   1.000
_cell.length_c   1.000
_cell.angle_alpha   90.00
_cell.angle_beta   90.00
_cell.angle_gamma   90.00
#
_symmetry.space_group_name_H-M   'P 1'
#
loop_
_entity.id
_entity.type
_entity.pdbx_description
1 polymer ?
#
loop_
_entity_poly.entity_id
_entity_poly.type
_entity_poly.pdbx_seq_one_letter_code
_entity_poly.pdbx_strand_id
1 'polypeptide(L)'
;MKVDVSSGYDAIFCCFLKCLDTHLQILSAATKNIRERLLSKGNMAIDYEMQYDDSVPNLEQEMYEEIKKCNHHLSFLLRIVQDIDGIFSFPMLLQIITSMFLMASNLFVASMLSPFEPEFYSLVEFMLASLGQLCMVCHFCGRITESVMKASFSYATMYRAVG
;
A
#
# COMPACT_ATOMS: atom_id res chain seq x y z
N MET A 1 3.40 0.65 -32.19
CA MET A 1 3.36 0.87 -30.74
C MET A 1 3.82 -0.43 -30.06
N LYS A 2 5.13 -0.59 -29.83
CA LYS A 2 5.63 -1.70 -29.02
C LYS A 2 5.33 -1.34 -27.58
N VAL A 3 4.54 -2.15 -26.88
CA VAL A 3 4.40 -2.01 -25.43
C VAL A 3 5.75 -2.42 -24.85
N ASP A 4 6.48 -1.46 -24.29
CA ASP A 4 7.77 -1.75 -23.66
C ASP A 4 7.54 -2.71 -22.49
N VAL A 5 8.31 -3.79 -22.45
CA VAL A 5 8.24 -4.83 -21.42
C VAL A 5 8.35 -4.24 -20.01
N SER A 6 9.04 -3.10 -19.87
CA SER A 6 9.12 -2.32 -18.63
C SER A 6 7.76 -1.80 -18.15
N SER A 7 6.91 -1.29 -19.04
CA SER A 7 5.61 -0.72 -18.65
C SER A 7 4.63 -1.80 -18.17
N GLY A 8 4.70 -3.00 -18.73
CA GLY A 8 3.90 -4.13 -18.24
C GLY A 8 4.33 -4.59 -16.85
N TYR A 9 5.64 -4.59 -16.58
CA TYR A 9 6.19 -4.94 -15.27
C TYR A 9 5.77 -3.93 -14.19
N ASP A 10 5.90 -2.63 -14.49
CA ASP A 10 5.45 -1.55 -13.60
C ASP A 10 3.95 -1.62 -13.31
N ALA A 11 3.13 -1.93 -14.33
CA ALA A 11 1.69 -2.07 -14.17
C ALA A 11 1.32 -3.24 -13.25
N ILE A 12 1.95 -4.40 -13.43
CA ILE A 12 1.72 -5.58 -12.56
C ILE A 12 2.15 -5.26 -11.12
N PHE A 13 3.31 -4.63 -10.95
CA PHE A 13 3.79 -4.21 -9.64
C PHE A 13 2.79 -3.27 -8.95
N CYS A 14 2.35 -2.21 -9.66
CA CYS A 14 1.36 -1.27 -9.14
C CYS A 14 0.03 -1.95 -8.82
N CYS A 15 -0.41 -2.94 -9.61
CA CYS A 15 -1.60 -3.73 -9.32
C CYS A 15 -1.47 -4.54 -8.02
N PHE A 16 -0.32 -5.19 -7.79
CA PHE A 16 -0.06 -5.90 -6.54
C PHE A 16 -0.06 -4.95 -5.34
N LEU A 17 0.65 -3.83 -5.43
CA LEU A 17 0.63 -2.81 -4.39
C LEU A 17 -0.79 -2.29 -4.15
N LYS A 18 -1.56 -2.03 -5.19
CA LYS A 18 -2.94 -1.54 -5.03
C LYS A 18 -3.86 -2.57 -4.37
N CYS A 19 -3.70 -3.84 -4.73
CA CYS A 19 -4.42 -4.95 -4.10
C CYS A 19 -4.10 -5.04 -2.61
N LEU A 20 -2.81 -5.01 -2.25
CA LEU A 20 -2.35 -5.01 -0.86
C LEU A 20 -2.87 -3.81 -0.07
N ASP A 21 -2.83 -2.61 -0.64
CA ASP A 21 -3.33 -1.38 -0.02
C ASP A 21 -4.80 -1.54 0.36
N THR A 22 -5.58 -2.10 -0.56
CA THR A 22 -7.01 -2.36 -0.36
C THR A 22 -7.24 -3.38 0.75
N HIS A 23 -6.51 -4.50 0.76
CA HIS A 23 -6.62 -5.51 1.82
C HIS A 23 -6.22 -4.96 3.20
N LEU A 24 -5.16 -4.17 3.28
CA LEU A 24 -4.73 -3.53 4.52
C LEU A 24 -5.75 -2.52 5.05
N GLN A 25 -6.39 -1.74 4.17
CA GLN A 25 -7.45 -0.81 4.55
C GLN A 25 -8.71 -1.53 5.04
N ILE A 26 -9.13 -2.59 4.34
CA ILE A 26 -10.26 -3.43 4.78
C ILE A 26 -9.97 -4.01 6.16
N LEU A 27 -8.77 -4.53 6.35
CA LEU A 27 -8.34 -5.12 7.61
C LEU A 27 -8.31 -4.08 8.74
N SER A 28 -7.73 -2.90 8.48
CA SER A 28 -7.74 -1.81 9.46
C SER A 28 -9.15 -1.37 9.84
N ALA A 29 -10.06 -1.24 8.87
CA ALA A 29 -11.45 -0.90 9.14
C ALA A 29 -12.17 -2.02 9.93
N ALA A 30 -11.92 -3.28 9.56
CA ALA A 30 -12.45 -4.44 10.27
C ALA A 30 -12.00 -4.46 11.73
N THR A 31 -10.73 -4.17 12.00
CA THR A 31 -10.14 -4.11 13.35
C THR A 31 -10.71 -2.97 14.18
N LYS A 32 -10.91 -1.77 13.60
CA LYS A 32 -11.54 -0.65 14.33
C LYS A 32 -12.98 -0.92 14.73
N ASN A 33 -13.73 -1.61 13.86
CA ASN A 33 -15.17 -1.80 14.04
C ASN A 33 -15.51 -3.20 14.61
N ILE A 34 -14.56 -3.94 15.21
CA ILE A 34 -14.81 -5.29 15.74
C ILE A 34 -15.96 -5.28 16.74
N ARG A 35 -15.95 -4.35 17.69
CA ARG A 35 -16.97 -4.27 18.75
C ARG A 35 -18.36 -4.06 18.18
N GLU A 36 -18.54 -3.07 17.30
CA GLU A 36 -19.82 -2.79 16.63
C GLU A 36 -20.30 -3.99 15.78
N ARG A 37 -19.38 -4.68 15.12
CA ARG A 37 -19.69 -5.86 14.30
C ARG A 37 -20.12 -7.07 15.13
N LEU A 38 -19.52 -7.27 16.31
CA LEU A 38 -19.93 -8.35 17.20
C LEU A 38 -21.26 -8.04 17.88
N LEU A 39 -21.47 -6.80 18.34
CA LEU A 39 -22.74 -6.36 18.93
C LEU A 39 -23.91 -6.49 17.95
N SER A 40 -23.72 -6.07 16.69
CA SER A 40 -24.76 -6.22 15.64
C SER A 40 -25.04 -7.67 15.26
N LYS A 41 -24.04 -8.56 15.34
CA LYS A 41 -24.19 -10.00 15.04
C LYS A 41 -24.87 -10.77 16.17
N GLY A 42 -24.68 -10.32 17.42
CA GLY A 42 -25.26 -10.93 18.62
C GLY A 42 -26.74 -10.61 18.86
N ASN A 43 -27.35 -9.71 18.08
CA ASN A 43 -28.74 -9.25 18.27
C ASN A 43 -29.01 -8.73 19.71
N MET A 44 -27.96 -8.31 20.42
CA MET A 44 -28.07 -7.79 21.78
C MET A 44 -28.51 -6.33 21.68
N ALA A 45 -29.71 -6.04 22.19
CA ALA A 45 -30.24 -4.68 22.23
C ALA A 45 -29.25 -3.77 22.96
N ILE A 46 -28.84 -2.72 22.27
CA ILE A 46 -27.84 -1.78 22.75
C ILE A 46 -28.49 -0.92 23.83
N ASP A 47 -28.33 -1.29 25.09
CA ASP A 47 -28.50 -0.34 26.18
C ASP A 47 -27.14 0.33 26.38
N TYR A 48 -27.02 1.56 25.87
CA TYR A 48 -25.78 2.35 25.83
C TYR A 48 -25.30 2.79 27.22
N GLU A 49 -26.03 2.46 28.29
CA GLU A 49 -25.65 2.81 29.65
C GLU A 49 -24.54 1.89 30.19
N MET A 50 -23.31 2.32 29.93
CA MET A 50 -22.20 2.17 30.89
C MET A 50 -21.82 0.72 31.29
N GLN A 51 -21.84 -0.23 30.35
CA GLN A 51 -21.22 -1.54 30.61
C GLN A 51 -19.70 -1.48 30.44
N TYR A 52 -19.00 -1.48 31.58
CA TYR A 52 -17.60 -1.92 31.69
C TYR A 52 -17.44 -3.28 31.00
N ASP A 53 -16.37 -3.50 30.24
CA ASP A 53 -16.13 -4.77 29.50
C ASP A 53 -16.11 -6.01 30.43
N ASP A 54 -15.85 -5.83 31.74
CA ASP A 54 -15.94 -6.86 32.78
C ASP A 54 -17.35 -7.48 32.93
N SER A 55 -18.39 -6.86 32.39
CA SER A 55 -19.79 -7.29 32.57
C SER A 55 -20.27 -8.35 31.57
N VAL A 56 -19.53 -8.62 30.49
CA VAL A 56 -19.90 -9.63 29.47
C VAL A 56 -18.66 -10.42 28.99
N PRO A 57 -18.16 -11.39 29.78
CA PRO A 57 -16.95 -12.16 29.44
C PRO A 57 -17.03 -12.89 28.09
N ASN A 58 -18.25 -13.22 27.64
CA ASN A 58 -18.46 -13.83 26.31
C ASN A 58 -18.14 -12.87 25.16
N LEU A 59 -18.38 -11.56 25.32
CA LEU A 59 -18.10 -10.56 24.29
C LEU A 59 -16.59 -10.31 24.17
N GLU A 60 -15.89 -10.24 25.31
CA GLU A 60 -14.43 -10.10 25.35
C GLU A 60 -13.74 -11.29 24.68
N GLN A 61 -14.20 -12.52 24.96
CA GLN A 61 -13.69 -13.72 24.32
C GLN A 61 -13.91 -13.70 22.80
N GLU A 62 -15.11 -13.34 22.32
CA GLU A 62 -15.39 -13.21 20.88
C GLU A 62 -14.53 -12.12 20.22
N MET A 63 -14.33 -10.99 20.90
CA MET A 63 -13.44 -9.92 20.45
C MET A 63 -12.00 -10.42 20.32
N TYR A 64 -11.51 -11.18 21.30
CA TYR A 64 -10.16 -11.74 21.28
C TYR A 64 -9.97 -12.75 20.13
N GLU A 65 -10.98 -13.60 19.87
CA GLU A 65 -10.96 -14.53 18.74
C GLU A 65 -10.94 -13.81 17.39
N GLU A 66 -11.74 -12.76 17.22
CA GLU A 66 -11.74 -11.94 16.00
C GLU A 66 -10.43 -11.16 15.81
N ILE A 67 -9.85 -10.60 16.89
CA ILE A 67 -8.53 -9.97 16.85
C ILE A 67 -7.47 -10.98 16.43
N LYS A 68 -7.52 -12.22 16.93
CA LYS A 68 -6.58 -13.29 16.53
C LYS A 68 -6.70 -13.64 15.05
N LYS A 69 -7.92 -13.73 14.50
CA LYS A 69 -8.15 -13.94 13.06
C LYS A 69 -7.59 -12.78 12.24
N CYS A 70 -7.88 -11.55 12.66
CA CYS A 70 -7.37 -10.35 12.03
C CYS A 70 -5.83 -10.32 12.07
N ASN A 71 -5.19 -10.70 13.17
CA ASN A 71 -3.73 -10.75 13.30
C ASN A 71 -3.10 -11.80 12.37
N HIS A 72 -3.74 -12.96 12.23
CA HIS A 72 -3.31 -13.97 11.28
C HIS A 72 -3.36 -13.43 9.83
N HIS A 73 -4.43 -12.70 9.48
CA HIS A 73 -4.55 -12.07 8.17
C HIS A 73 -3.48 -10.97 7.95
N LEU A 74 -3.22 -10.12 8.95
CA LEU A 74 -2.16 -9.11 8.86
C LEU A 74 -0.80 -9.77 8.64
N SER A 75 -0.48 -10.81 9.41
CA SER A 75 0.79 -11.54 9.29
C SER A 75 0.95 -12.15 7.89
N PHE A 76 -0.13 -12.66 7.31
CA PHE A 76 -0.13 -13.14 5.93
C PHE A 76 0.12 -12.03 4.91
N LEU A 77 -0.55 -10.88 5.04
CA LEU A 77 -0.33 -9.73 4.16
C LEU A 77 1.11 -9.19 4.26
N LEU A 78 1.69 -9.15 5.46
CA LEU A 78 3.08 -8.73 5.65
C LEU A 78 4.08 -9.67 4.97
N ARG A 79 3.80 -10.99 4.95
CA ARG A 79 4.60 -11.95 4.19
C ARG A 79 4.51 -11.69 2.69
N ILE A 80 3.31 -11.43 2.17
CA ILE A 80 3.14 -11.09 0.75
C ILE A 80 3.92 -9.82 0.40
N VAL A 81 3.94 -8.81 1.27
CA VAL A 81 4.75 -7.60 1.07
C VAL A 81 6.24 -7.95 0.97
N GLN A 82 6.75 -8.84 1.84
CA GLN A 82 8.14 -9.31 1.78
C GLN A 82 8.44 -10.10 0.51
N ASP A 83 7.52 -10.94 0.06
CA ASP A 83 7.67 -11.72 -1.18
C ASP A 83 7.71 -10.79 -2.40
N ILE A 84 6.83 -9.78 -2.45
CA ILE A 84 6.82 -8.76 -3.51
C ILE A 84 8.12 -7.95 -3.48
N ASP A 85 8.58 -7.52 -2.30
CA ASP A 85 9.86 -6.82 -2.20
C ASP A 85 11.01 -7.68 -2.73
N GLY A 86 11.06 -8.97 -2.36
CA GLY A 86 12.08 -9.90 -2.87
C GLY A 86 12.06 -10.08 -4.39
N ILE A 87 10.89 -10.05 -5.02
CA ILE A 87 10.74 -10.22 -6.48
C ILE A 87 11.05 -8.92 -7.23
N PHE A 88 10.63 -7.77 -6.71
CA PHE A 88 10.63 -6.50 -7.42
C PHE A 88 11.77 -5.55 -7.04
N SER A 89 12.43 -5.75 -5.89
CA SER A 89 13.46 -4.83 -5.38
C SER A 89 14.64 -4.64 -6.34
N PHE A 90 15.22 -5.73 -6.84
CA PHE A 90 16.37 -5.64 -7.76
C PHE A 90 15.99 -5.05 -9.13
N PRO A 91 14.90 -5.49 -9.81
CA PRO A 91 14.44 -4.87 -11.05
C PRO A 91 14.11 -3.38 -10.90
N MET A 92 13.45 -2.97 -9.81
CA MET A 92 13.18 -1.55 -9.54
C MET A 92 14.47 -0.75 -9.35
N LEU A 93 15.46 -1.28 -8.64
CA LEU A 93 16.75 -0.62 -8.47
C LEU A 93 17.42 -0.39 -9.83
N LEU A 94 17.44 -1.42 -10.67
CA LEU A 94 18.03 -1.31 -12.01
C LEU A 94 17.28 -0.28 -12.85
N GLN A 95 15.95 -0.29 -12.83
CA GLN A 95 15.12 0.66 -13.55
C GLN A 95 15.35 2.12 -13.10
N ILE A 96 15.48 2.37 -11.79
CA ILE A 96 15.78 3.71 -11.26
C ILE A 96 17.15 4.17 -11.78
N ILE A 97 18.18 3.33 -11.66
CA ILE A 97 19.54 3.66 -12.14
C ILE A 97 19.53 3.94 -13.64
N THR A 98 18.93 3.06 -14.44
CA THR A 98 18.83 3.24 -15.89
C THR A 98 18.08 4.52 -16.25
N SER A 99 16.97 4.81 -15.57
CA SER A 99 16.19 6.03 -15.79
C SER A 99 16.98 7.29 -15.44
N MET A 100 17.79 7.27 -14.37
CA MET A 100 18.67 8.38 -14.01
C MET A 100 19.74 8.65 -15.07
N PHE A 101 20.42 7.61 -15.57
CA PHE A 101 21.41 7.77 -16.65
C PHE A 101 20.78 8.32 -17.92
N LEU A 102 19.63 7.77 -18.30
CA LEU A 102 18.90 8.15 -19.49
C LEU A 102 18.37 9.58 -19.40
N MET A 103 17.86 10.02 -18.24
CA MET A 103 17.54 11.42 -17.99
C MET A 103 18.77 12.33 -18.10
N ALA A 104 19.91 11.95 -17.52
CA ALA A 104 21.14 12.74 -17.59
C ALA A 104 21.65 12.88 -19.03
N SER A 105 21.63 11.80 -19.82
CA SER A 105 22.01 11.82 -21.23
C SER A 105 21.05 12.67 -22.06
N ASN A 106 19.74 12.55 -21.84
CA ASN A 106 18.75 13.35 -22.57
C ASN A 106 18.83 14.84 -22.21
N LEU A 107 19.12 15.17 -20.95
CA LEU A 107 19.33 16.54 -20.53
C LEU A 107 20.57 17.15 -21.20
N PHE A 108 21.66 16.36 -21.32
CA PHE A 108 22.85 16.79 -22.05
C PHE A 108 22.56 17.05 -23.53
N VAL A 109 21.87 16.13 -24.22
CA VAL A 109 21.49 16.31 -25.63
C VAL A 109 20.55 17.50 -25.81
N ALA A 110 19.54 17.65 -24.93
CA ALA A 110 18.62 18.78 -24.95
C ALA A 110 19.35 20.12 -24.79
N SER A 111 20.44 20.17 -24.04
CA SER A 111 21.25 21.40 -23.87
C SER A 111 22.02 21.81 -25.13
N MET A 112 22.20 20.89 -26.09
CA MET A 112 22.91 21.12 -27.35
C MET A 112 21.96 21.45 -28.51
N LEU A 113 20.65 21.22 -28.36
CA LEU A 113 19.63 21.45 -29.39
C LEU A 113 18.99 22.84 -29.26
N SER A 114 18.49 23.36 -30.37
CA SER A 114 17.71 24.60 -30.34
C SER A 114 16.29 24.31 -29.82
N PRO A 115 15.69 25.17 -28.97
CA PRO A 115 14.33 24.98 -28.48
C PRO A 115 13.25 24.95 -29.58
N PHE A 116 13.57 25.39 -30.80
CA PHE A 116 12.66 25.42 -31.93
C PHE A 116 12.72 24.15 -32.79
N GLU A 117 13.64 23.23 -32.48
CA GLU A 117 13.77 21.96 -33.19
C GLU A 117 12.73 20.94 -32.65
N PRO A 118 12.03 20.21 -33.52
CA PRO A 118 11.04 19.21 -33.09
C PRO A 118 11.64 18.08 -32.23
N GLU A 119 12.93 17.79 -32.41
CA GLU A 119 13.68 16.82 -31.60
C GLU A 119 13.75 17.23 -30.12
N PHE A 120 13.85 18.52 -29.82
CA PHE A 120 13.89 19.04 -28.45
C PHE A 120 12.59 18.69 -27.70
N TYR A 121 11.43 18.89 -28.34
CA TYR A 121 10.13 18.57 -27.75
C TYR A 121 9.98 17.08 -27.46
N SER A 122 10.44 16.22 -28.36
CA SER A 122 10.41 14.76 -28.19
C SER A 122 11.26 14.32 -27.00
N LEU A 123 12.43 14.93 -26.80
CA LEU A 123 13.31 14.68 -25.65
C LEU A 123 12.67 15.11 -24.33
N VAL A 124 12.05 16.29 -24.29
CA VAL A 124 11.35 16.79 -23.09
C VAL A 124 10.16 15.92 -22.73
N GLU A 125 9.33 15.54 -23.71
CA GLU A 125 8.19 14.64 -23.50
C GLU A 125 8.64 13.31 -22.91
N PHE A 126 9.71 12.72 -23.46
CA PHE A 126 10.27 11.47 -22.97
C PHE A 126 10.82 11.60 -21.53
N MET A 127 11.53 12.68 -21.21
CA MET A 127 12.00 12.94 -19.83
C MET A 127 10.83 13.07 -18.84
N LEU A 128 9.76 13.76 -19.22
CA LEU A 128 8.56 13.89 -18.39
C LEU A 128 7.85 12.55 -18.21
N ALA A 129 7.77 11.73 -19.25
CA ALA A 129 7.19 10.38 -19.17
C ALA A 129 8.00 9.47 -18.22
N SER A 130 9.34 9.45 -18.34
CA SER A 130 10.21 8.68 -17.43
C SER A 130 10.13 9.18 -15.99
N LEU A 131 10.08 10.50 -15.78
CA LEU A 131 9.90 11.08 -14.45
C LEU A 131 8.53 10.69 -13.86
N GLY A 132 7.48 10.74 -14.68
CA GLY A 132 6.13 10.32 -14.30
C GLY A 132 6.08 8.87 -13.84
N GLN A 133 6.75 7.96 -14.54
CA GLN A 133 6.86 6.54 -14.15
C GLN A 133 7.54 6.39 -12.78
N LEU A 134 8.67 7.06 -12.56
CA LEU A 134 9.36 7.05 -11.26
C LEU A 134 8.48 7.60 -10.14
N CYS A 135 7.79 8.72 -10.38
CA CYS A 135 6.87 9.32 -9.42
C CYS A 135 5.72 8.37 -9.06
N MET A 136 5.15 7.65 -10.03
CA MET A 136 4.08 6.68 -9.77
C MET A 136 4.55 5.54 -8.88
N VAL A 137 5.71 4.94 -9.18
CA VAL A 137 6.28 3.86 -8.36
C VAL A 137 6.51 4.34 -6.94
N CYS A 138 7.16 5.50 -6.76
CA CYS A 138 7.39 6.10 -5.45
C CYS A 138 6.07 6.38 -4.69
N HIS A 139 5.05 6.88 -5.38
CA HIS A 139 3.75 7.17 -4.79
C HIS A 139 3.07 5.91 -4.25
N PHE A 140 3.01 4.83 -5.05
CA PHE A 140 2.37 3.58 -4.62
C PHE A 140 3.14 2.88 -3.50
N CYS A 141 4.47 2.87 -3.56
CA CYS A 141 5.30 2.33 -2.47
C CYS A 141 5.06 3.10 -1.16
N GLY A 142 5.06 4.43 -1.21
CA GLY A 142 4.79 5.27 -0.03
C GLY A 142 3.40 5.03 0.58
N ARG A 143 2.37 4.88 -0.27
CA ARG A 143 1.02 4.53 0.19
C ARG A 143 0.97 3.18 0.90
N ILE A 144 1.70 2.18 0.41
CA ILE A 144 1.74 0.87 1.05
C ILE A 144 2.38 0.94 2.44
N THR A 145 3.50 1.66 2.57
CA THR A 145 4.12 1.89 3.87
C THR A 145 3.14 2.54 4.85
N GLU A 146 2.38 3.55 4.40
CA GLU A 146 1.37 4.21 5.22
C GLU A 146 0.24 3.25 5.64
N SER A 147 -0.28 2.45 4.72
CA SER A 147 -1.35 1.48 5.00
C SER A 147 -0.90 0.36 5.95
N VAL A 148 0.34 -0.13 5.82
CA VAL A 148 0.93 -1.08 6.77
C VAL A 148 1.05 -0.47 8.16
N MET A 149 1.53 0.78 8.27
CA MET A 149 1.62 1.48 9.55
C MET A 149 0.24 1.70 10.19
N LYS A 150 -0.76 2.14 9.41
CA LYS A 150 -2.13 2.33 9.90
C LYS A 150 -2.76 1.04 10.40
N ALA A 151 -2.61 -0.06 9.65
CA ALA A 151 -3.08 -1.37 10.07
C ALA A 151 -2.42 -1.74 11.40
N SER A 152 -1.09 -1.75 11.46
CA SER A 152 -0.31 -2.12 12.65
C SER A 152 -0.67 -1.28 13.90
N PHE A 153 -0.85 0.03 13.73
CA PHE A 153 -1.29 0.91 14.81
C PHE A 153 -2.70 0.58 15.29
N SER A 154 -3.64 0.35 14.37
CA SER A 154 -5.02 -0.03 14.70
C SER A 154 -5.07 -1.32 15.54
N TYR A 155 -4.18 -2.28 15.28
CA TYR A 155 -4.05 -3.47 16.10
C TYR A 155 -3.50 -3.17 17.48
N ALA A 156 -2.44 -2.37 17.58
CA ALA A 156 -1.82 -2.02 18.85
C ALA A 156 -2.81 -1.30 19.77
N THR A 157 -3.68 -0.43 19.23
CA THR A 157 -4.75 0.23 19.99
C THR A 157 -5.81 -0.76 20.47
N MET A 158 -6.27 -1.68 19.62
CA MET A 158 -7.28 -2.66 20.01
C MET A 158 -6.78 -3.65 21.06
N TYR A 159 -5.53 -4.11 20.95
CA TYR A 159 -4.95 -5.02 21.95
C TYR A 159 -4.86 -4.37 23.34
N ARG A 160 -4.62 -3.06 23.41
CA ARG A 160 -4.65 -2.28 24.66
C ARG A 160 -6.06 -2.00 25.18
N ALA A 161 -7.08 -2.13 24.36
CA ALA A 161 -8.47 -1.91 24.78
C ALA A 161 -9.08 -3.18 25.38
N VAL A 162 -8.52 -4.37 25.07
CA VAL A 162 -9.03 -5.69 25.51
C VAL A 162 -8.25 -6.26 26.70
N GLY A 163 -7.09 -5.71 27.07
CA GLY A 163 -6.27 -6.17 28.20
C GLY A 163 -5.90 -5.05 29.15
#